data_AF-A0A024VXU9-F1
#
_entry.id   AF-A0A024VXU9-F1
#
_cell.length_a   1.000
_cell.length_b   1.000
_cell.length_c   1.000
_cell.angle_alpha   90.00
_cell.angle_beta   90.00
_cell.angle_gamma   90.00
#
_symmetry.space_group_name_H-M   'P 1'
#
loop_
_entity.id
_entity.type
_entity.pdbx_description
1 polymer ?
#
loop_
_entity_poly.entity_id
_entity_poly.type
_entity_poly.pdbx_seq_one_letter_code
_entity_poly.pdbx_strand_id
1 'polypeptide(L)'
;DFPPWLSEMISFSDKSKSTLGSLGVDNLPDLNECKNIKHFPKQMLCIIEGLDRIKEVYENAKDITSLTARVLAGGRLAVRALTRLKTLASSLENKQLMKSLGTPMATLILLQRESTSDRNRWLCGSILTLLTDLPVVSDLADVKTGSYGHVNVIMPRQSRVRNADRNILRLREGASPSYLINGYTSSNHTKKIITI
;
A
#
# COMPACT_ATOMS: atom_id res chain seq x y z
N ASP A 1 15.47 -10.10 33.63
CA ASP A 1 15.59 -11.08 32.53
C ASP A 1 14.23 -11.35 31.90
N PHE A 2 14.18 -11.38 30.57
CA PHE A 2 12.96 -11.68 29.84
C PHE A 2 12.64 -13.18 29.94
N PRO A 3 11.36 -13.56 29.99
CA PRO A 3 10.99 -14.96 29.98
C PRO A 3 11.39 -15.63 28.64
N PRO A 4 11.75 -16.93 28.65
CA PRO A 4 12.29 -17.63 27.47
C PRO A 4 11.40 -17.54 26.23
N TRP A 5 10.07 -17.67 26.39
CA TRP A 5 9.10 -17.59 25.31
C TRP A 5 9.12 -16.23 24.57
N LEU A 6 9.41 -15.14 25.28
CA LEU A 6 9.48 -13.81 24.68
C LEU A 6 10.75 -13.66 23.84
N SER A 7 11.86 -14.26 24.29
CA SER A 7 13.11 -14.26 23.52
C SER A 7 12.98 -15.05 22.21
N GLU A 8 12.25 -16.16 22.23
CA GLU A 8 11.92 -16.93 21.03
C GLU A 8 11.04 -16.13 20.06
N MET A 9 9.98 -15.47 20.57
CA MET A 9 9.12 -14.61 19.73
C MET A 9 9.89 -13.46 19.09
N ILE A 10 10.80 -12.82 19.81
CA ILE A 10 11.65 -11.75 19.26
C ILE A 10 12.55 -12.32 18.15
N SER A 11 13.17 -13.48 18.36
CA SER A 11 14.02 -14.12 17.34
C SER A 11 13.25 -14.53 16.08
N PHE A 12 12.00 -15.02 16.24
CA PHE A 12 11.11 -15.35 15.14
C PHE A 12 10.68 -14.08 14.38
N SER A 13 10.42 -13.01 15.12
CA SER A 13 10.10 -11.70 14.58
C SER A 13 11.27 -11.12 13.78
N ASP A 14 12.50 -11.23 14.26
CA ASP A 14 13.70 -10.77 13.54
C ASP A 14 13.91 -11.55 12.23
N LYS A 15 13.70 -12.88 12.26
CA LYS A 15 13.68 -13.70 11.02
C LYS A 15 12.59 -13.24 10.07
N SER A 16 11.38 -13.01 10.56
CA SER A 16 10.25 -12.55 9.75
C SER A 16 10.48 -11.14 9.19
N LYS A 17 11.11 -10.25 9.95
CA LYS A 17 11.53 -8.93 9.49
C LYS A 17 12.58 -9.06 8.39
N SER A 18 13.54 -9.97 8.51
CA SER A 18 14.55 -10.20 7.47
C SER A 18 13.94 -10.74 6.17
N THR A 19 12.94 -11.62 6.26
CA THR A 19 12.25 -12.16 5.08
C THR A 19 11.32 -11.15 4.45
N LEU A 20 10.66 -10.31 5.25
CA LEU A 20 9.87 -9.18 4.73
C LEU A 20 10.76 -8.09 4.13
N GLY A 21 11.94 -7.84 4.72
CA GLY A 21 12.96 -6.95 4.17
C GLY A 21 13.51 -7.44 2.84
N SER A 22 13.77 -8.74 2.67
CA SER A 22 14.17 -9.30 1.37
C SER A 22 13.04 -9.24 0.33
N LEU A 23 11.78 -9.16 0.78
CA LEU A 23 10.61 -8.89 -0.05
C LEU A 23 10.34 -7.38 -0.24
N GLY A 24 11.26 -6.50 0.17
CA GLY A 24 11.19 -5.04 -0.04
C GLY A 24 10.24 -4.30 0.90
N VAL A 25 9.98 -4.84 2.09
CA VAL A 25 9.19 -4.17 3.14
C VAL A 25 10.14 -3.54 4.16
N ASP A 26 10.38 -2.24 4.02
CA ASP A 26 11.42 -1.54 4.79
C ASP A 26 10.90 -0.91 6.11
N ASN A 27 9.58 -0.74 6.26
CA ASN A 27 8.97 0.03 7.36
C ASN A 27 8.52 -0.82 8.56
N LEU A 28 9.23 -1.89 8.90
CA LEU A 28 8.89 -2.70 10.07
C LEU A 28 9.51 -2.13 11.37
N PRO A 29 8.76 -2.11 12.49
CA PRO A 29 9.30 -1.68 13.77
C PRO A 29 10.50 -2.53 14.18
N ASP A 30 11.56 -1.89 14.68
CA ASP A 30 12.72 -2.58 15.23
C ASP A 30 12.52 -2.88 16.71
N LEU A 31 12.27 -4.14 17.04
CA LEU A 31 12.11 -4.59 18.42
C LEU A 31 13.39 -4.41 19.25
N ASN A 32 14.55 -4.20 18.61
CA ASN A 32 15.79 -3.90 19.31
C ASN A 32 15.80 -2.49 19.91
N GLU A 33 15.07 -1.53 19.34
CA GLU A 33 14.90 -0.20 19.97
C GLU A 33 14.12 -0.30 21.29
N CYS A 34 13.13 -1.20 21.36
CA CYS A 34 12.37 -1.46 22.58
C CYS A 34 13.24 -2.06 23.72
N LYS A 35 14.39 -2.69 23.41
CA LYS A 35 15.31 -3.25 24.42
C LYS A 35 16.01 -2.16 25.24
N ASN A 36 16.15 -0.95 24.70
CA ASN A 36 16.85 0.16 25.36
C ASN A 36 16.00 0.90 26.40
N ILE A 37 14.72 0.54 26.57
CA ILE A 37 13.80 1.18 27.51
C ILE A 37 14.04 0.65 28.93
N LYS A 38 14.46 1.52 29.85
CA LYS A 38 14.78 1.17 31.26
C LYS A 38 13.56 0.76 32.11
N HIS A 39 12.35 1.16 31.72
CA HIS A 39 11.12 0.85 32.46
C HIS A 39 10.44 -0.41 31.92
N PHE A 40 10.43 -1.48 32.71
CA PHE A 40 9.82 -2.78 32.35
C PHE A 40 8.39 -2.71 31.79
N PRO A 41 7.43 -1.96 32.36
CA PRO A 41 6.06 -1.92 31.84
C PRO A 41 6.00 -1.27 30.44
N LYS A 42 6.78 -0.21 30.24
CA LYS A 42 6.85 0.52 28.97
C LYS A 42 7.58 -0.29 27.90
N GLN A 43 8.60 -1.03 28.31
CA GLN A 43 9.32 -1.97 27.46
C GLN A 43 8.42 -3.11 26.98
N MET A 44 7.63 -3.70 27.87
CA MET A 44 6.70 -4.79 27.52
C MET A 44 5.62 -4.32 26.55
N LEU A 45 5.06 -3.12 26.75
CA LEU A 45 4.08 -2.52 25.83
C LEU A 45 4.68 -2.28 24.43
N CYS A 46 5.90 -1.75 24.34
CA CYS A 46 6.61 -1.53 23.07
C CYS A 46 6.78 -2.83 22.28
N ILE A 47 7.14 -3.92 22.97
CA ILE A 47 7.31 -5.25 22.35
C ILE A 47 5.97 -5.81 21.87
N ILE A 48 4.92 -5.74 22.69
CA ILE A 48 3.59 -6.25 22.32
C ILE A 48 3.03 -5.49 21.12
N GLU A 49 3.09 -4.16 21.14
CA GLU A 49 2.64 -3.32 20.03
C GLU A 49 3.44 -3.57 18.75
N GLY A 50 4.76 -3.72 18.87
CA GLY A 50 5.62 -4.07 17.75
C GLY A 50 5.26 -5.42 17.15
N LEU A 51 5.05 -6.45 17.98
CA LEU A 51 4.66 -7.78 17.52
C LEU A 51 3.30 -7.79 16.83
N ASP A 52 2.33 -7.02 17.35
CA ASP A 52 0.99 -6.94 16.76
C ASP A 52 1.03 -6.32 15.37
N ARG A 53 1.82 -5.25 15.18
CA ARG A 53 2.06 -4.64 13.87
C ARG A 53 2.71 -5.61 12.88
N ILE A 54 3.72 -6.36 13.33
CA ILE A 54 4.42 -7.33 12.47
C ILE A 54 3.46 -8.44 12.04
N LYS A 55 2.61 -8.91 12.94
CA LYS A 55 1.57 -9.89 12.64
C LYS A 55 0.58 -9.36 11.60
N GLU A 56 0.09 -8.13 11.78
CA GLU A 56 -0.84 -7.49 10.84
C GLU A 56 -0.22 -7.36 9.44
N VAL A 57 1.04 -6.91 9.34
CA VAL A 57 1.77 -6.81 8.07
C VAL A 57 1.92 -8.18 7.40
N TYR A 58 2.22 -9.23 8.17
CA TYR A 58 2.36 -10.58 7.64
C TYR A 58 1.03 -11.15 7.11
N GLU A 59 -0.06 -10.96 7.85
CA GLU A 59 -1.41 -11.36 7.41
C GLU A 59 -1.81 -10.63 6.13
N ASN A 60 -1.58 -9.31 6.06
CA ASN A 60 -1.82 -8.50 4.87
C ASN A 60 -0.96 -8.95 3.68
N ALA A 61 0.32 -9.26 3.90
CA ALA A 61 1.22 -9.73 2.84
C ALA A 61 0.77 -11.09 2.28
N LYS A 62 0.36 -12.02 3.14
CA LYS A 62 -0.22 -13.31 2.74
C LYS A 62 -1.49 -13.12 1.92
N ASP A 63 -2.37 -12.23 2.35
CA ASP A 63 -3.60 -11.93 1.62
C ASP A 63 -3.30 -11.31 0.25
N ILE A 64 -2.41 -10.31 0.18
CA ILE A 64 -2.01 -9.65 -1.06
C ILE A 64 -1.39 -10.67 -2.03
N THR A 65 -0.44 -11.49 -1.59
CA THR A 65 0.20 -12.51 -2.44
C THR A 65 -0.84 -13.50 -2.98
N SER A 66 -1.74 -14.01 -2.13
CA SER A 66 -2.81 -14.92 -2.59
C SER A 66 -3.74 -14.26 -3.61
N LEU A 67 -4.04 -12.97 -3.43
CA LEU A 67 -4.87 -12.19 -4.36
C LEU A 67 -4.13 -11.93 -5.67
N THR A 68 -2.83 -11.62 -5.66
CA THR A 68 -2.04 -11.44 -6.88
C THR A 68 -1.99 -12.70 -7.73
N ALA A 69 -1.83 -13.87 -7.11
CA ALA A 69 -1.86 -15.14 -7.83
C ALA A 69 -3.22 -15.36 -8.53
N ARG A 70 -4.33 -14.99 -7.86
CA ARG A 70 -5.67 -15.04 -8.47
C ARG A 70 -5.87 -14.01 -9.59
N VAL A 71 -5.22 -12.84 -9.50
CA VAL A 71 -5.22 -11.86 -10.59
C VAL A 71 -4.51 -12.43 -11.81
N LEU A 72 -3.32 -13.03 -11.64
CA LEU A 72 -2.56 -13.65 -12.74
C LEU A 72 -3.35 -14.78 -13.43
N ALA A 73 -4.09 -15.57 -12.66
CA ALA A 73 -4.95 -16.63 -13.20
C ALA A 73 -6.06 -16.08 -14.14
N GLY A 74 -6.49 -14.83 -13.94
CA GLY A 74 -7.50 -14.19 -14.78
C GLY A 74 -8.94 -14.64 -14.50
N GLY A 75 -9.82 -14.37 -15.46
CA GLY A 75 -11.22 -14.81 -15.40
C GLY A 75 -12.04 -14.20 -14.25
N ARG A 76 -13.01 -14.97 -13.73
CA ARG A 76 -13.93 -14.52 -12.65
C ARG A 76 -13.22 -14.36 -11.30
N LEU A 77 -12.18 -15.15 -11.05
CA LEU A 77 -11.38 -15.08 -9.82
C LEU A 77 -10.60 -13.77 -9.74
N ALA A 78 -10.02 -13.34 -10.87
CA ALA A 78 -9.33 -12.05 -10.95
C ALA A 78 -10.26 -10.87 -10.65
N VAL A 79 -11.53 -10.89 -11.09
CA VAL A 79 -12.46 -9.77 -10.80
C VAL A 79 -12.63 -9.55 -9.31
N ARG A 80 -12.91 -10.62 -8.56
CA ARG A 80 -13.07 -10.55 -7.10
C ARG A 80 -11.76 -10.18 -6.40
N ALA A 81 -10.64 -10.69 -6.89
CA ALA A 81 -9.33 -10.37 -6.35
C ALA A 81 -8.98 -8.89 -6.56
N LEU A 82 -9.22 -8.33 -7.75
CA LEU A 82 -8.99 -6.92 -8.07
C LEU A 82 -9.84 -5.98 -7.21
N THR A 83 -11.11 -6.31 -6.96
CA THR A 83 -11.95 -5.48 -6.08
C THR A 83 -11.41 -5.47 -4.64
N ARG A 84 -10.92 -6.60 -4.13
CA ARG A 84 -10.34 -6.68 -2.79
C ARG A 84 -8.99 -5.97 -2.71
N LEU A 85 -8.13 -6.14 -3.72
CA LEU A 85 -6.87 -5.41 -3.82
C LEU A 85 -7.08 -3.90 -3.88
N LYS A 86 -8.10 -3.42 -4.61
CA LYS A 86 -8.46 -1.99 -4.63
C LYS A 86 -8.83 -1.46 -3.24
N THR A 87 -9.54 -2.26 -2.42
CA THR A 87 -9.86 -1.85 -1.04
C THR A 87 -8.60 -1.81 -0.17
N LEU A 88 -7.71 -2.81 -0.28
CA LEU A 88 -6.46 -2.86 0.48
C LEU A 88 -5.50 -1.74 0.11
N ALA A 89 -5.47 -1.35 -1.18
CA ALA A 89 -4.66 -0.25 -1.69
C ALA A 89 -5.08 1.14 -1.17
N SER A 90 -6.09 1.24 -0.30
CA SER A 90 -6.49 2.52 0.30
C SER A 90 -5.55 2.98 1.42
N SER A 91 -4.88 2.06 2.11
CA SER A 91 -3.88 2.39 3.15
C SER A 91 -2.47 2.52 2.56
N LEU A 92 -1.67 3.43 3.10
CA LEU A 92 -0.32 3.70 2.59
C LEU A 92 0.62 2.50 2.76
N GLU A 93 0.55 1.83 3.90
CA GLU A 93 1.37 0.65 4.22
C GLU A 93 1.10 -0.48 3.23
N ASN A 94 -0.17 -0.78 2.97
CA ASN A 94 -0.54 -1.80 1.99
C ASN A 94 -0.10 -1.42 0.57
N LYS A 95 -0.08 -0.14 0.19
CA LYS A 95 0.47 0.26 -1.11
C LYS A 95 1.95 -0.07 -1.25
N GLN A 96 2.73 0.11 -0.18
CA GLN A 96 4.15 -0.24 -0.18
C GLN A 96 4.33 -1.75 -0.29
N LEU A 97 3.58 -2.53 0.51
CA LEU A 97 3.54 -3.99 0.42
C LEU A 97 3.15 -4.46 -0.99
N MET A 98 2.14 -3.84 -1.58
CA MET A 98 1.67 -4.19 -2.92
C MET A 98 2.74 -3.93 -4.00
N LYS A 99 3.54 -2.87 -3.87
CA LYS A 99 4.65 -2.59 -4.78
C LYS A 99 5.75 -3.64 -4.66
N SER A 100 6.09 -4.00 -3.42
CA SER A 100 7.17 -4.93 -3.14
C SER A 100 6.82 -6.38 -3.52
N LEU A 101 5.56 -6.78 -3.32
CA LEU A 101 5.03 -8.11 -3.67
C LEU A 101 4.71 -8.30 -5.16
N GLY A 102 5.02 -7.33 -6.03
CA GLY A 102 4.86 -7.48 -7.48
C GLY A 102 3.42 -7.37 -8.00
N THR A 103 2.47 -6.85 -7.19
CA THR A 103 1.11 -6.53 -7.68
C THR A 103 1.07 -5.62 -8.92
N PRO A 104 1.96 -4.60 -9.09
CA PRO A 104 1.95 -3.80 -10.31
C PRO A 104 2.30 -4.65 -11.54
N MET A 105 3.23 -5.60 -11.41
CA MET A 105 3.59 -6.50 -12.50
C MET A 105 2.42 -7.41 -12.88
N ALA A 106 1.75 -8.00 -11.88
CA ALA A 106 0.59 -8.87 -12.12
C ALA A 106 -0.57 -8.15 -12.82
N THR A 107 -0.84 -6.90 -12.42
CA THR A 107 -1.88 -6.08 -13.03
C THR A 107 -1.51 -5.60 -14.43
N LEU A 108 -0.23 -5.32 -14.69
CA LEU A 108 0.29 -4.96 -16.02
C LEU A 108 0.21 -6.14 -17.00
N ILE A 109 0.60 -7.35 -16.57
CA ILE A 109 0.43 -8.58 -17.37
C ILE A 109 -1.05 -8.77 -17.75
N LEU A 110 -1.96 -8.52 -16.82
CA LEU A 110 -3.40 -8.66 -17.09
C LEU A 110 -3.95 -7.57 -18.03
N LEU A 111 -3.37 -6.35 -17.99
CA LEU A 111 -3.68 -5.27 -18.92
C LEU A 111 -3.24 -5.58 -20.35
N GLN A 112 -2.04 -6.16 -20.51
CA GLN A 112 -1.46 -6.54 -21.80
C GLN A 112 -2.07 -7.81 -22.41
N ARG A 113 -3.02 -8.45 -21.73
CA ARG A 113 -3.69 -9.65 -22.22
C ARG A 113 -4.95 -9.29 -23.03
N GLU A 114 -5.01 -9.75 -24.27
CA GLU A 114 -6.17 -9.55 -25.16
C GLU A 114 -7.46 -10.16 -24.62
N SER A 115 -7.39 -11.32 -23.97
CA SER A 115 -8.56 -12.02 -23.43
C SER A 115 -9.17 -11.35 -22.19
N THR A 116 -8.60 -10.25 -21.72
CA THR A 116 -9.11 -9.51 -20.55
C THR A 116 -10.25 -8.59 -20.96
N SER A 117 -11.36 -8.61 -20.22
CA SER A 117 -12.48 -7.70 -20.46
C SER A 117 -12.13 -6.24 -20.12
N ASP A 118 -12.75 -5.28 -20.80
CA ASP A 118 -12.48 -3.85 -20.60
C ASP A 118 -12.75 -3.37 -19.17
N ARG A 119 -13.75 -3.97 -18.50
CA ARG A 119 -14.03 -3.70 -17.08
C ARG A 119 -12.85 -4.09 -16.19
N ASN A 120 -12.21 -5.23 -16.46
CA ASN A 120 -11.05 -5.69 -15.70
C ASN A 120 -9.81 -4.85 -16.04
N ARG A 121 -9.65 -4.42 -17.29
CA ARG A 121 -8.60 -3.48 -17.68
C ARG A 121 -8.73 -2.16 -16.94
N TRP A 122 -9.94 -1.60 -16.88
CA TRP A 122 -10.21 -0.39 -16.12
C TRP A 122 -9.89 -0.53 -14.64
N LEU A 123 -10.24 -1.67 -14.02
CA LEU A 123 -9.89 -1.95 -12.62
C LEU A 123 -8.38 -2.08 -12.42
N CYS A 124 -7.66 -2.78 -13.29
CA CYS A 124 -6.20 -2.89 -13.21
C CYS A 124 -5.52 -1.53 -13.34
N GLY A 125 -5.89 -0.71 -14.33
CA GLY A 125 -5.32 0.63 -14.45
C GLY A 125 -5.71 1.54 -13.29
N SER A 126 -6.92 1.39 -12.73
CA SER A 126 -7.31 2.10 -11.51
C SER A 126 -6.42 1.72 -10.33
N ILE A 127 -6.00 0.46 -10.19
CA ILE A 127 -5.10 0.02 -9.12
C ILE A 127 -3.67 0.52 -9.39
N LEU A 128 -3.17 0.36 -10.63
CA LEU A 128 -1.83 0.83 -11.00
C LEU A 128 -1.69 2.33 -10.77
N THR A 129 -2.64 3.14 -11.25
CA THR A 129 -2.65 4.60 -10.98
C THR A 129 -2.75 4.92 -9.50
N LEU A 130 -3.37 4.08 -8.66
CA LEU A 130 -3.42 4.26 -7.20
C LEU A 130 -2.10 3.92 -6.50
N LEU A 131 -1.32 2.99 -7.07
CA LEU A 131 -0.01 2.59 -6.57
C LEU A 131 1.09 3.54 -7.03
N THR A 132 1.10 3.94 -8.30
CA THR A 132 2.19 4.73 -8.90
C THR A 132 1.95 6.24 -8.83
N ASP A 133 0.72 6.68 -8.59
CA ASP A 133 0.31 8.10 -8.73
C ASP A 133 0.50 8.67 -10.14
N LEU A 134 0.81 7.82 -11.13
CA LEU A 134 1.07 8.21 -12.52
C LEU A 134 -0.04 7.71 -13.45
N PRO A 135 -0.27 8.41 -14.58
CA PRO A 135 -1.12 7.88 -15.64
C PRO A 135 -0.52 6.58 -16.20
N VAL A 136 -1.38 5.64 -16.54
CA VAL A 136 -0.99 4.33 -17.07
C VAL A 136 -1.54 4.20 -18.47
N VAL A 137 -0.66 3.84 -19.40
CA VAL A 137 -1.02 3.57 -20.79
C VAL A 137 -0.75 2.09 -21.06
N SER A 138 -1.71 1.43 -21.69
CA SER A 138 -1.52 0.08 -22.23
C SER A 138 -1.97 0.06 -23.68
N ASP A 139 -1.08 -0.37 -24.55
CA ASP A 139 -1.34 -0.68 -25.94
C ASP A 139 -1.58 -2.18 -26.11
N LEU A 140 -2.55 -2.52 -26.95
CA LEU A 140 -2.88 -3.88 -27.31
C LEU A 140 -3.10 -3.92 -28.80
N ALA A 141 -2.28 -4.72 -29.49
CA ALA A 141 -2.44 -5.02 -30.90
C ALA A 141 -2.63 -6.54 -31.04
N ASP A 142 -3.43 -6.97 -32.01
CA ASP A 142 -3.61 -8.39 -32.29
C ASP A 142 -2.26 -9.02 -32.66
N VAL A 143 -1.81 -10.00 -31.88
CA VAL A 143 -0.51 -10.67 -32.09
C VAL A 143 -0.41 -11.32 -33.47
N LYS A 144 -1.53 -11.76 -34.06
CA LYS A 144 -1.53 -12.47 -35.35
C LYS A 144 -1.49 -11.54 -36.55
N THR A 145 -2.22 -10.42 -36.49
CA THR A 145 -2.39 -9.53 -37.64
C THR A 145 -1.64 -8.21 -37.51
N GLY A 146 -1.20 -7.85 -36.30
CA GLY A 146 -0.68 -6.52 -35.97
C GLY A 146 -1.72 -5.40 -36.16
N SER A 147 -2.97 -5.75 -36.47
CA SER A 147 -4.05 -4.83 -36.77
C SER A 147 -4.98 -4.67 -35.55
N TYR A 148 -5.87 -3.67 -35.58
CA TYR A 148 -6.79 -3.34 -34.48
C TYR A 148 -6.11 -3.02 -33.13
N GLY A 149 -5.06 -2.20 -33.21
CA GLY A 149 -4.41 -1.61 -32.05
C GLY A 149 -5.38 -0.71 -31.27
N HIS A 150 -5.61 -1.01 -29.99
CA HIS A 150 -6.33 -0.13 -29.08
C HIS A 150 -5.42 0.31 -27.93
N VAL A 151 -5.44 1.61 -27.65
CA VAL A 151 -4.65 2.22 -26.57
C VAL A 151 -5.61 2.60 -25.45
N ASN A 152 -5.44 1.99 -24.29
CA ASN A 152 -6.17 2.36 -23.09
C ASN A 152 -5.32 3.33 -22.27
N VAL A 153 -5.81 4.56 -22.11
CA VAL A 153 -5.21 5.59 -21.27
C VAL A 153 -6.03 5.72 -19.99
N ILE A 154 -5.43 5.42 -18.85
CA ILE A 154 -6.10 5.42 -17.55
C ILE A 154 -5.46 6.50 -16.70
N MET A 155 -6.25 7.53 -16.39
CA MET A 155 -5.81 8.69 -15.64
C MET A 155 -6.17 8.56 -14.15
N PRO A 156 -5.29 9.00 -13.24
CA PRO A 156 -5.64 9.11 -11.83
C PRO A 156 -6.78 10.13 -11.62
N ARG A 157 -7.51 9.99 -10.50
CA ARG A 157 -8.58 10.90 -10.12
C ARG A 157 -8.07 12.35 -10.12
N GLN A 158 -8.81 13.26 -10.76
CA GLN A 158 -8.46 14.68 -10.90
C GLN A 158 -8.07 15.35 -9.58
N SER A 159 -8.71 14.99 -8.47
CA SER A 159 -8.35 15.50 -7.15
C SER A 159 -6.92 15.15 -6.72
N ARG A 160 -6.38 13.99 -7.11
CA ARG A 160 -4.99 13.62 -6.80
C ARG A 160 -3.98 14.43 -7.58
N VAL A 161 -4.31 14.79 -8.82
CA VAL A 161 -3.42 15.57 -9.69
C VAL A 161 -3.49 17.06 -9.39
N ARG A 162 -4.71 17.61 -9.25
CA ARG A 162 -4.93 19.06 -9.19
C ARG A 162 -4.99 19.64 -7.78
N ASN A 163 -5.08 18.83 -6.72
CA ASN A 163 -5.19 19.39 -5.37
C ASN A 163 -3.91 20.09 -4.91
N ALA A 164 -2.73 19.59 -5.28
CA ALA A 164 -1.46 20.25 -4.95
C ALA A 164 -1.41 21.66 -5.57
N ASP A 165 -1.68 21.78 -6.87
CA ASP A 165 -1.71 23.07 -7.57
C ASP A 165 -2.76 24.01 -6.98
N ARG A 166 -3.96 23.51 -6.66
CA ARG A 166 -5.01 24.31 -6.00
C ARG A 166 -4.58 24.82 -4.64
N ASN A 167 -3.86 24.01 -3.86
CA ASN A 167 -3.35 24.42 -2.56
C ASN A 167 -2.24 25.47 -2.71
N ILE A 168 -1.34 25.31 -3.68
CA ILE A 168 -0.29 26.29 -3.98
C ILE A 168 -0.88 27.60 -4.48
N LEU A 169 -1.88 27.57 -5.36
CA LEU A 169 -2.59 28.76 -5.83
C LEU A 169 -3.26 29.49 -4.66
N ARG A 170 -3.96 28.78 -3.79
CA ARG A 170 -4.57 29.36 -2.58
C ARG A 170 -3.54 29.97 -1.63
N LEU A 171 -2.37 29.34 -1.46
CA LEU A 171 -1.27 29.92 -0.70
C LEU A 171 -0.75 31.23 -1.33
N ARG A 172 -0.65 31.28 -2.66
CA ARG A 172 -0.26 32.50 -3.38
C ARG A 172 -1.31 33.61 -3.28
N GLU A 173 -2.58 33.24 -3.18
CA GLU A 173 -3.71 34.15 -2.96
C GLU A 173 -3.79 34.65 -1.49
N GLY A 174 -2.87 34.25 -0.62
CA GLY A 174 -2.80 34.71 0.77
C GLY A 174 -3.64 33.88 1.75
N ALA A 175 -4.13 32.69 1.36
CA ALA A 175 -4.82 31.80 2.28
C ALA A 175 -3.84 31.30 3.37
N SER A 176 -4.28 31.34 4.63
CA SER A 176 -3.49 30.81 5.75
C SER A 176 -3.25 29.29 5.58
N PRO A 177 -2.02 28.78 5.83
CA PRO A 177 -1.69 27.36 5.73
C PRO A 177 -2.59 26.45 6.58
N SER A 178 -3.22 26.97 7.63
CA SER A 178 -4.17 26.24 8.48
C SER A 178 -5.46 25.82 7.78
N TYR A 179 -5.85 26.48 6.68
CA TYR A 179 -7.04 26.12 5.89
C TYR A 179 -6.79 24.99 4.89
N LEU A 180 -5.55 24.55 4.73
CA LEU A 180 -5.15 23.52 3.75
C LEU A 180 -5.07 22.12 4.36
N ILE A 181 -5.43 21.97 5.64
CA ILE A 181 -5.38 20.73 6.41
C ILE A 181 -6.53 19.81 6.01
N ASN A 182 -6.48 19.28 4.80
CA ASN A 182 -7.22 18.10 4.37
C ASN A 182 -6.29 17.28 3.47
N GLY A 183 -5.35 16.57 4.10
CA GLY A 183 -4.47 15.63 3.39
C GLY A 183 -3.27 15.10 4.18
N TYR A 184 -2.77 15.85 5.16
CA TYR A 184 -1.64 15.41 5.99
C TYR A 184 -1.85 15.89 7.42
N THR A 185 -2.70 15.20 8.19
CA THR A 185 -2.61 15.34 9.65
C THR A 185 -1.28 14.76 10.07
N SER A 186 -0.33 15.65 10.33
CA SER A 186 0.78 15.40 11.24
C SER A 186 0.21 14.75 12.50
N SER A 187 0.66 13.55 12.81
CA SER A 187 0.50 12.94 14.13
C SER A 187 1.30 13.75 15.16
N ASN A 188 0.83 14.93 15.50
CA ASN A 188 1.30 15.65 16.67
C ASN A 188 0.17 15.63 17.70
N HIS A 189 0.35 14.75 18.68
CA HIS A 189 -0.34 14.77 19.95
C HIS A 189 -0.22 16.17 20.58
N THR A 190 -1.28 16.96 20.51
CA THR A 190 -1.51 18.02 21.50
C THR A 190 -2.94 17.90 21.99
N LYS A 191 -3.06 17.39 23.22
CA LYS A 191 -4.28 17.38 24.03
C LYS A 191 -4.95 18.75 23.95
N LYS A 192 -6.16 18.82 23.39
CA LYS A 192 -7.08 19.92 23.70
C LYS A 192 -7.71 19.60 25.04
N ILE A 193 -7.16 20.20 26.09
CA ILE A 193 -7.86 20.41 27.35
C ILE A 193 -9.03 21.35 27.03
N ILE A 194 -10.25 20.84 27.15
CA ILE A 194 -11.44 21.67 27.14
C ILE A 194 -11.65 22.09 28.60
N THR A 195 -11.44 23.38 28.86
CA THR A 195 -11.90 24.07 30.06
C THR A 195 -12.76 25.22 29.57
N ILE A 196 -14.07 25.10 29.70
CA ILE A 196 -14.98 25.82 30.62
C ILE A 196 -16.34 25.14 30.45
#